data_AF-A0A7J0AF17-F1
#
_entry.id   AF-A0A7J0AF17-F1
#
_cell.length_a   1.000
_cell.length_b   1.000
_cell.length_c   1.000
_cell.angle_alpha   90.00
_cell.angle_beta   90.00
_cell.angle_gamma   90.00
#
_symmetry.space_group_name_H-M   'P 1'
#
loop_
_entity.id
_entity.type
_entity.pdbx_description
1 polymer ?
#
loop_
_entity_poly.entity_id
_entity_poly.type
_entity_poly.pdbx_seq_one_letter_code
_entity_poly.pdbx_strand_id
1 'polypeptide(L)'
;MGKSQQEEAKAVECGYWHLWRYNPALEAEGKNPFTLDSKEPQWDKFDEFLKGEVRFASVLKSFPDQAAELFEAAKANAQWRYNNYRRLARQQWGVDPDAASAE
;
A
#
# COMPACT_ATOMS: atom_id res chain seq x y z
N MET A 1 24.58 6.15 -4.15
CA MET A 1 23.75 4.92 -4.29
C MET A 1 23.94 3.91 -3.14
N GLY A 2 24.71 4.16 -2.08
CA GLY A 2 25.00 3.15 -1.04
C GLY A 2 23.88 2.81 -0.04
N LYS A 3 22.69 3.40 -0.17
CA LYS A 3 21.54 3.19 0.74
C LYS A 3 20.29 2.62 0.04
N SER A 4 20.40 2.14 -1.19
CA SER A 4 19.24 1.68 -1.98
C SER A 4 18.37 0.66 -1.24
N GLN A 5 19.00 -0.38 -0.70
CA GLN A 5 18.30 -1.44 0.05
C GLN A 5 17.63 -0.92 1.33
N GLN A 6 18.22 0.09 1.97
CA GLN A 6 17.61 0.75 3.14
C GLN A 6 16.40 1.57 2.72
N GLU A 7 16.46 2.26 1.58
CA GLU A 7 15.31 3.03 1.05
C GLU A 7 14.17 2.11 0.59
N GLU A 8 14.48 0.97 -0.03
CA GLU A 8 13.49 -0.07 -0.35
C GLU A 8 12.78 -0.56 0.93
N ALA A 9 13.54 -0.85 1.99
CA ALA A 9 12.99 -1.26 3.28
C ALA A 9 12.11 -0.18 3.91
N LYS A 10 12.55 1.08 3.90
CA LYS A 10 11.77 2.22 4.43
C LYS A 10 10.46 2.42 3.66
N ALA A 11 10.49 2.29 2.34
CA ALA A 11 9.30 2.44 1.50
C ALA A 11 8.22 1.41 1.88
N VAL A 12 8.62 0.17 2.20
CA VAL A 12 7.69 -0.85 2.69
C VAL A 12 7.28 -0.58 4.14
N GLU A 13 8.22 -0.20 5.01
CA GLU A 13 7.97 0.05 6.42
C GLU A 13 6.95 1.18 6.64
N CYS A 14 7.05 2.28 5.89
CA CYS A 14 6.18 3.44 6.03
C CYS A 14 4.85 3.33 5.26
N GLY A 15 4.69 2.29 4.42
CA GLY A 15 3.46 2.06 3.65
C GLY A 15 3.40 2.84 2.35
N TYR A 16 4.51 3.43 1.90
CA TYR A 16 4.61 3.99 0.56
C TYR A 16 4.47 2.89 -0.50
N TRP A 17 5.12 1.75 -0.26
CA TRP A 17 5.06 0.55 -1.10
C TRP A 17 4.51 -0.65 -0.32
N HIS A 18 3.74 -1.52 -0.98
CA HIS A 18 3.22 -2.75 -0.37
C HIS A 18 3.67 -3.95 -1.18
N LEU A 19 3.99 -5.04 -0.48
CA LEU A 19 4.35 -6.31 -1.08
C LEU A 19 3.14 -7.23 -1.03
N TRP A 20 2.74 -7.73 -2.19
CA TRP A 20 1.62 -8.63 -2.34
C TRP A 20 1.89 -9.57 -3.52
N ARG A 21 1.16 -10.68 -3.56
CA ARG A 21 1.20 -11.66 -4.64
C ARG A 21 -0.21 -12.05 -5.03
N TYR A 22 -0.36 -12.42 -6.30
CA TYR A 22 -1.56 -13.03 -6.83
C TYR A 22 -1.19 -14.38 -7.42
N ASN A 23 -1.79 -15.47 -6.92
CA ASN A 23 -1.57 -16.82 -7.42
C ASN A 23 -2.90 -17.39 -7.96
N PRO A 24 -3.12 -17.38 -9.28
CA PRO A 24 -4.37 -17.86 -9.88
C PRO A 24 -4.66 -19.34 -9.61
N ALA A 25 -3.63 -20.16 -9.35
CA ALA A 25 -3.83 -21.58 -9.03
C ALA A 25 -4.67 -21.79 -7.76
N LEU A 26 -4.63 -20.85 -6.82
CA LEU A 26 -5.44 -20.91 -5.59
C LEU A 26 -6.94 -20.79 -5.86
N GLU A 27 -7.34 -20.19 -6.98
CA GLU A 27 -8.75 -20.06 -7.35
C GLU A 27 -9.37 -21.43 -7.61
N ALA A 28 -8.64 -22.33 -8.27
CA ALA A 28 -9.07 -23.70 -8.53
C ALA A 28 -9.20 -24.53 -7.24
N GLU A 29 -8.51 -24.12 -6.17
CA GLU A 29 -8.62 -24.72 -4.84
C GLU A 29 -9.71 -24.04 -3.98
N GLY A 30 -10.45 -23.08 -4.51
CA GLY A 30 -11.44 -22.28 -3.77
C GLY A 30 -10.82 -21.36 -2.71
N LYS A 31 -9.52 -21.08 -2.80
CA LYS A 31 -8.77 -20.22 -1.86
C LYS A 31 -8.59 -18.83 -2.45
N ASN A 32 -8.40 -17.84 -1.57
CA ASN A 32 -8.12 -16.47 -2.01
C ASN A 32 -6.77 -16.40 -2.76
N PRO A 33 -6.74 -15.97 -4.03
CA PRO A 33 -5.51 -15.88 -4.82
C PRO A 33 -4.62 -14.72 -4.40
N PHE A 34 -5.17 -13.71 -3.72
CA PHE A 34 -4.44 -12.52 -3.31
C PHE A 34 -3.88 -12.67 -1.89
N THR A 35 -2.57 -12.47 -1.74
CA THR A 35 -1.89 -12.44 -0.44
C THR A 35 -1.16 -11.12 -0.26
N LEU A 36 -1.41 -10.45 0.87
CA LEU A 36 -0.66 -9.27 1.29
C LEU A 36 0.49 -9.70 2.20
N ASP A 37 1.73 -9.57 1.72
CA ASP A 37 2.94 -10.05 2.40
C ASP A 37 3.57 -8.98 3.31
N SER A 38 3.44 -7.71 2.94
CA SER A 38 3.91 -6.60 3.78
C SER A 38 3.04 -6.46 5.04
N LYS A 39 3.70 -6.18 6.17
CA LYS A 39 3.04 -5.94 7.46
C LYS A 39 2.29 -4.61 7.47
N GLU A 40 1.59 -4.36 8.57
CA GLU A 40 0.97 -3.06 8.82
C GLU A 40 2.02 -1.94 8.82
N PRO A 41 1.81 -0.87 8.04
CA PRO A 41 2.76 0.24 7.96
C PRO A 41 2.88 1.09 9.22
N GLN A 42 4.05 1.69 9.41
CA GLN A 42 4.30 2.76 10.37
C GLN A 42 4.03 4.11 9.71
N TRP A 43 2.77 4.55 9.74
CA TRP A 43 2.29 5.76 9.03
C TRP A 43 2.91 7.07 9.52
N ASP A 44 3.45 7.08 10.74
CA ASP A 44 4.22 8.19 11.30
C ASP A 44 5.55 8.41 10.55
N LYS A 45 6.10 7.37 9.91
CA LYS A 45 7.33 7.45 9.11
C LYS A 45 7.11 7.88 7.65
N PHE A 46 5.87 8.01 7.20
CA PHE A 46 5.56 8.28 5.78
C PHE A 46 6.16 9.61 5.30
N ASP A 47 5.98 10.67 6.08
CA ASP A 47 6.46 12.00 5.73
C ASP A 47 8.00 12.09 5.79
N GLU A 48 8.62 11.37 6.74
CA GLU A 48 10.07 11.26 6.83
C GLU A 48 10.65 10.61 5.57
N PHE A 49 10.02 9.52 5.11
CA PHE A 49 10.40 8.85 3.87
C PHE A 49 10.33 9.80 2.67
N LEU A 50 9.22 10.55 2.50
CA LEU A 50 9.12 11.52 1.42
C LEU A 50 10.21 12.60 1.51
N LYS A 51 10.40 13.21 2.69
CA LYS A 51 11.41 14.26 2.89
C LYS A 51 12.85 13.75 2.74
N GLY A 52 13.08 12.44 2.84
CA GLY A 52 14.38 11.79 2.66
C GLY A 52 14.86 11.75 1.21
N GLU A 53 13.97 11.95 0.23
CA GLU A 53 14.32 11.87 -1.20
C GLU A 53 14.26 13.23 -1.91
N VAL A 54 15.27 13.53 -2.71
CA VAL A 54 15.40 14.82 -3.42
C VAL A 54 14.21 15.09 -4.34
N ARG A 55 13.58 14.05 -4.91
CA ARG A 55 12.43 14.20 -5.80
C ARG A 55 11.19 14.82 -5.12
N PHE A 56 11.08 14.69 -3.80
CA PHE A 56 10.00 15.30 -3.02
C PHE A 56 10.49 16.55 -2.29
N ALA A 57 11.72 16.53 -1.76
CA ALA A 57 12.31 17.67 -1.06
C ALA A 57 12.44 18.91 -1.96
N SER A 58 12.62 18.75 -3.27
CA SER A 58 12.68 19.86 -4.23
C SER A 58 11.37 20.65 -4.32
N VAL A 59 10.22 19.95 -4.31
CA VAL A 59 8.88 20.55 -4.32
C VAL A 59 8.61 21.24 -2.99
N LEU A 60 8.95 20.60 -1.86
CA LEU A 60 8.82 21.20 -0.53
C LEU A 60 9.62 22.50 -0.40
N LYS A 61 10.83 22.56 -0.96
CA LYS A 61 11.65 23.76 -0.94
C LYS A 61 11.06 24.90 -1.76
N SER A 62 10.46 24.58 -2.90
CA SER A 62 10.00 25.58 -3.88
C SER A 62 8.57 26.06 -3.60
N PHE A 63 7.73 25.17 -3.09
CA PHE A 63 6.28 25.35 -2.93
C PHE A 63 5.82 24.69 -1.62
N PRO A 64 6.17 25.25 -0.45
CA PRO A 64 5.96 24.59 0.85
C PRO A 64 4.49 24.30 1.15
N ASP A 65 3.59 25.23 0.83
CA ASP A 65 2.15 25.09 1.11
C ASP A 65 1.53 23.98 0.24
N GLN A 66 1.85 23.98 -1.06
CA GLN A 66 1.40 22.95 -2.00
C GLN A 66 2.03 21.59 -1.68
N ALA A 67 3.29 21.57 -1.23
CA ALA A 67 3.93 20.32 -0.82
C ALA A 67 3.25 19.71 0.40
N ALA A 68 2.83 20.51 1.37
CA ALA A 68 2.07 20.02 2.52
C ALA A 68 0.75 19.38 2.07
N GLU A 69 -0.01 20.05 1.20
CA GLU A 69 -1.25 19.49 0.64
C GLU A 69 -1.01 18.19 -0.12
N LEU A 70 0.01 18.15 -0.99
CA LEU A 70 0.35 16.97 -1.79
C LEU A 70 0.84 15.80 -0.92
N PHE A 71 1.56 16.06 0.17
CA PHE A 71 2.06 15.01 1.06
C PHE A 71 0.91 14.39 1.87
N GLU A 72 -0.01 15.20 2.38
CA GLU A 72 -1.23 14.71 3.02
C GLU A 72 -2.09 13.88 2.05
N ALA A 73 -2.29 14.38 0.83
CA ALA A 73 -3.00 13.64 -0.21
C ALA A 73 -2.30 12.31 -0.55
N ALA A 74 -0.97 12.30 -0.65
CA ALA A 74 -0.19 11.09 -0.93
C ALA A 74 -0.35 10.06 0.21
N LYS A 75 -0.31 10.49 1.46
CA LYS A 75 -0.49 9.64 2.64
C LYS A 75 -1.91 9.07 2.71
N ALA A 76 -2.93 9.90 2.50
CA ALA A 76 -4.32 9.48 2.44
C ALA A 76 -4.55 8.44 1.32
N ASN A 77 -3.97 8.67 0.14
CA ASN A 77 -4.04 7.73 -0.98
C ASN A 77 -3.33 6.39 -0.68
N ALA A 78 -2.17 6.43 -0.01
CA ALA A 78 -1.46 5.23 0.41
C ALA A 78 -2.28 4.42 1.43
N GLN A 79 -2.87 5.08 2.43
CA GLN A 79 -3.78 4.45 3.40
C GLN A 79 -5.02 3.84 2.74
N TRP A 80 -5.62 4.56 1.79
CA TRP A 80 -6.76 4.07 1.02
C TRP A 80 -6.39 2.81 0.22
N ARG A 81 -5.25 2.82 -0.48
CA ARG A 81 -4.74 1.66 -1.23
C ARG A 81 -4.45 0.47 -0.31
N TYR A 82 -3.80 0.69 0.82
CA TYR A 82 -3.56 -0.35 1.83
C TYR A 82 -4.86 -0.98 2.33
N ASN A 83 -5.88 -0.17 2.61
CA ASN A 83 -7.19 -0.65 3.04
C ASN A 83 -7.84 -1.54 1.98
N ASN A 84 -7.70 -1.20 0.69
CA ASN A 84 -8.18 -2.07 -0.39
C ASN A 84 -7.43 -3.40 -0.44
N TYR A 85 -6.10 -3.41 -0.30
CA TYR A 85 -5.33 -4.66 -0.22
C TYR A 85 -5.73 -5.52 0.97
N ARG A 86 -6.02 -4.92 2.14
CA ARG A 86 -6.55 -5.65 3.30
C ARG A 86 -7.92 -6.27 3.02
N ARG A 87 -8.80 -5.57 2.29
CA ARG A 87 -10.10 -6.11 1.87
C ARG A 87 -9.90 -7.28 0.92
N LEU A 88 -9.06 -7.14 -0.09
CA LEU A 88 -8.73 -8.22 -1.03
C LEU A 88 -8.18 -9.44 -0.30
N ALA A 89 -7.22 -9.27 0.61
CA ALA A 89 -6.63 -10.37 1.37
C ALA A 89 -7.61 -11.08 2.34
N ARG A 90 -8.73 -10.42 2.68
CA ARG A 90 -9.77 -10.97 3.57
C ARG A 90 -11.02 -11.40 2.81
N GLN A 91 -11.08 -11.16 1.51
CA GLN A 91 -12.23 -11.50 0.69
C GLN A 91 -12.44 -13.01 0.74
N GLN A 92 -13.70 -13.41 0.97
CA GLN A 92 -14.08 -14.82 0.89
C GLN A 92 -14.11 -15.21 -0.58
N TRP A 93 -13.25 -16.16 -0.95
CA TRP A 93 -13.15 -16.66 -2.31
C TRP A 93 -13.92 -17.97 -2.45
N GLY A 94 -14.38 -18.29 -3.66
CA GLY A 94 -15.09 -19.54 -3.95
C GLY A 94 -16.53 -19.61 -3.42
N VAL A 95 -17.05 -18.55 -2.82
CA VAL A 95 -18.47 -18.41 -2.46
C VAL A 95 -19.10 -17.45 -3.45
N ASP A 96 -20.09 -17.92 -4.21
CA ASP A 96 -20.90 -17.07 -5.06
C ASP A 96 -21.76 -16.15 -4.17
N PRO A 97 -21.57 -14.82 -4.23
CA PRO A 97 -22.33 -13.89 -3.39
C PRO A 97 -23.84 -13.92 -3.67
N ASP A 98 -24.26 -14.35 -4.86
CA ASP A 98 -25.66 -14.36 -5.27
C ASP A 98 -26.31 -15.74 -5.04
N ALA A 99 -25.52 -16.80 -4.85
CA ALA A 99 -26.03 -18.15 -4.60
C ALA A 99 -26.79 -18.29 -3.27
N ALA A 100 -26.56 -17.41 -2.30
CA ALA A 100 -27.27 -17.40 -1.01
C ALA A 100 -28.64 -16.68 -1.06
N SER A 101 -29.01 -16.08 -2.20
CA SER A 101 -30.26 -15.31 -2.36
C SER A 101 -31.37 -16.04 -3.11
N ALA A 102 -31.14 -17.33 -3.45
CA ALA A 102 -32.09 -18.17 -4.16
C ALA A 102 -32.78 -19.18 -3.21
N GLU A 103 -33.56 -18.66 -2.24
CA GLU A 103 -34.62 -19.40 -1.55
C GLU A 103 -35.86 -18.51 -1.38
#